data_AF-A0A932HAK2-F1
#
_entry.id   AF-A0A932HAK2-F1
#
_cell.length_a   1.000
_cell.length_b   1.000
_cell.length_c   1.000
_cell.angle_alpha   90.00
_cell.angle_beta   90.00
_cell.angle_gamma   90.00
#
_symmetry.space_group_name_H-M   'P 1'
#
loop_
_entity.id
_entity.type
_entity.pdbx_description
1 polymer ?
#
loop_
_entity_poly.entity_id
_entity_poly.type
_entity_poly.pdbx_seq_one_letter_code
_entity_poly.pdbx_strand_id
1 'polypeptide(L)'
;MAQSRPRRFARPWTSAAGALAIAALSVPAPGAEGFSLGGYIEGHVAARLGDVTCPAGTACRLAASDLRARLKVEGSTAGGAAAFSGQFDLARDAVLATTTGKAREFYGDLVAEKAALRVGRQVITWGVGDLLFIHDTFPKDWRAFFTGQPL
;
A
#
# COMPACT_ATOMS: atom_id res chain seq x y z
N MET A 1 14.70 -65.28 -13.36
CA MET A 1 15.22 -63.89 -13.44
C MET A 1 14.50 -63.05 -12.39
N ALA A 2 15.23 -62.65 -11.35
CA ALA A 2 14.72 -61.86 -10.23
C ALA A 2 14.81 -60.36 -10.54
N GLN A 3 13.73 -59.60 -10.33
CA GLN A 3 13.78 -58.14 -10.41
C GLN A 3 13.23 -57.51 -9.13
N SER A 4 14.10 -56.69 -8.55
CA SER A 4 14.10 -56.13 -7.20
C SER A 4 13.12 -54.97 -7.01
N ARG A 5 12.42 -54.94 -5.87
CA ARG A 5 11.61 -53.79 -5.41
C ARG A 5 12.50 -52.60 -5.01
N PRO A 6 12.08 -51.34 -5.24
CA PRO A 6 12.82 -50.17 -4.80
C PRO A 6 12.64 -49.93 -3.29
N ARG A 7 13.74 -49.67 -2.58
CA ARG A 7 13.75 -49.26 -1.16
C ARG A 7 13.37 -47.78 -1.05
N ARG A 8 12.27 -47.47 -0.37
CA ARG A 8 11.90 -46.10 0.00
C ARG A 8 12.80 -45.64 1.15
N PHE A 9 13.63 -44.63 0.92
CA PHE A 9 14.36 -43.91 1.95
C PHE A 9 13.42 -42.87 2.58
N ALA A 10 12.98 -43.11 3.82
CA ALA A 10 12.34 -42.08 4.63
C ALA A 10 13.43 -41.24 5.32
N ARG A 11 13.49 -39.94 5.01
CA ARG A 11 14.30 -38.97 5.78
C ARG A 11 13.41 -38.41 6.89
N PRO A 12 13.82 -38.43 8.16
CA PRO A 12 13.07 -37.75 9.21
C PRO A 12 13.25 -36.24 9.06
N TRP A 13 12.16 -35.53 8.80
CA TRP A 13 12.09 -34.07 8.99
C TRP A 13 12.16 -33.80 10.49
N THR A 14 13.31 -33.34 10.97
CA THR A 14 13.40 -32.70 12.28
C THR A 14 12.76 -31.32 12.18
N SER A 15 11.53 -31.22 12.63
CA SER A 15 10.82 -29.95 12.80
C SER A 15 11.53 -29.14 13.89
N ALA A 16 12.40 -28.21 13.49
CA ALA A 16 12.85 -27.15 14.38
C ALA A 16 11.66 -26.21 14.62
N ALA A 17 10.98 -26.40 15.75
CA ALA A 17 9.96 -25.50 16.24
C ALA A 17 10.63 -24.16 16.63
N GLY A 18 10.72 -23.23 15.67
CA GLY A 18 11.10 -21.85 15.93
C GLY A 18 10.00 -21.20 16.77
N ALA A 19 10.28 -20.94 18.04
CA ALA A 19 9.42 -20.16 18.90
C ALA A 19 9.39 -18.71 18.37
N LEU A 20 8.30 -18.33 17.71
CA LEU A 20 8.04 -16.95 17.31
C LEU A 20 7.62 -16.19 18.58
N ALA A 21 8.57 -15.53 19.24
CA ALA A 21 8.26 -14.62 20.33
C ALA A 21 7.52 -13.40 19.75
N ILE A 22 6.20 -13.39 19.88
CA ILE A 22 5.37 -12.22 19.57
C ILE A 22 5.61 -11.23 20.71
N ALA A 23 6.55 -10.31 20.53
CA ALA A 23 6.65 -9.14 21.40
C ALA A 23 5.35 -8.35 21.23
N ALA A 24 4.55 -8.27 22.31
CA ALA A 24 3.35 -7.47 22.36
C ALA A 24 3.75 -5.99 22.27
N LEU A 25 3.83 -5.47 21.04
CA LEU A 25 4.01 -4.06 20.78
C LEU A 25 2.69 -3.35 21.12
N SER A 26 2.70 -2.61 22.22
CA SER A 26 1.64 -1.65 22.52
C SER A 26 1.58 -0.62 21.40
N VAL A 27 0.57 -0.72 20.53
CA VAL A 27 0.28 0.32 19.55
C VAL A 27 -0.13 1.57 20.34
N PRO A 28 0.59 2.70 20.23
CA PRO A 28 0.20 3.92 20.91
C PRO A 28 -1.21 4.33 20.51
N ALA A 29 -2.01 4.74 21.49
CA ALA A 29 -3.36 5.22 21.26
C ALA A 29 -3.34 6.52 20.42
N PRO A 30 -4.38 6.79 19.61
CA PRO A 30 -4.49 8.06 18.90
C PRO A 30 -4.41 9.24 19.88
N GLY A 31 -3.44 10.13 19.69
CA GLY A 31 -3.22 11.31 20.56
C GLY A 31 -2.12 11.17 21.63
N ALA A 32 -1.41 10.03 21.69
CA ALA A 32 -0.20 9.90 22.51
C ALA A 32 0.99 10.65 21.89
N GLU A 33 1.96 11.10 22.71
CA GLU A 33 3.24 11.61 22.22
C GLU A 33 3.89 10.58 21.29
N GLY A 34 4.20 10.98 20.06
CA GLY A 34 4.77 10.10 19.04
C GLY A 34 3.76 9.49 18.06
N PHE A 35 2.45 9.72 18.19
CA PHE A 35 1.45 9.31 17.19
C PHE A 35 1.06 10.47 16.26
N SER A 36 1.08 10.21 14.95
CA SER A 36 0.69 11.16 13.91
C SER A 36 -0.30 10.51 12.95
N LEU A 37 -1.40 11.22 12.67
CA LEU A 37 -2.41 10.85 11.69
C LEU A 37 -2.56 12.01 10.71
N GLY A 38 -2.31 11.73 9.43
CA GLY A 38 -2.46 12.71 8.37
C GLY A 38 -3.12 12.09 7.15
N GLY A 39 -3.59 12.94 6.25
CA GLY A 39 -4.24 12.48 5.03
C GLY A 39 -4.93 13.61 4.31
N TYR A 40 -5.50 13.26 3.15
CA TYR A 40 -6.28 14.18 2.34
C TYR A 40 -7.25 13.38 1.48
N ILE A 41 -8.31 14.06 1.03
CA ILE A 41 -9.35 13.53 0.15
C ILE A 41 -9.45 14.44 -1.06
N GLU A 42 -9.59 13.85 -2.24
CA GLU A 42 -9.71 14.55 -3.50
C GLU A 42 -10.91 14.02 -4.28
N GLY A 43 -11.74 14.93 -4.78
CA GLY A 43 -12.83 14.62 -5.70
C GLY A 43 -12.55 15.21 -7.07
N HIS A 44 -12.81 14.44 -8.11
CA HIS A 44 -12.63 14.86 -9.50
C HIS A 44 -13.84 14.45 -10.33
N VAL A 45 -14.41 15.39 -11.09
CA VAL A 45 -15.54 15.12 -11.98
C VAL A 45 -15.27 15.83 -13.31
N ALA A 46 -15.37 15.08 -14.41
CA ALA A 46 -15.26 15.61 -15.76
C ALA A 46 -16.55 15.30 -16.53
N ALA A 47 -17.24 16.34 -16.96
CA ALA A 47 -18.48 16.24 -17.74
C ALA A 47 -18.27 16.69 -19.18
N ARG A 48 -18.92 16.00 -20.11
CA ARG A 48 -18.97 16.40 -21.51
C ARG A 48 -20.08 17.42 -21.73
N LEU A 49 -19.77 18.52 -22.41
CA LEU A 49 -20.71 19.61 -22.71
C LEU A 49 -21.34 19.53 -24.11
N GLY A 50 -20.74 18.78 -25.04
CA GLY A 50 -21.23 18.61 -26.40
C GLY A 50 -21.96 17.28 -26.62
N ASP A 51 -22.94 17.30 -27.52
CA ASP A 51 -23.66 16.10 -27.94
C ASP A 51 -22.75 15.23 -28.79
N VAL A 52 -22.47 14.03 -28.28
CA VAL A 52 -21.76 12.99 -29.01
C VAL A 52 -22.52 11.68 -28.85
N THR A 53 -22.48 10.86 -29.89
CA THR A 53 -23.02 9.51 -29.81
C THR A 53 -21.97 8.60 -29.17
N CYS A 54 -22.24 8.09 -27.98
CA CYS A 54 -21.39 7.11 -27.33
C CYS A 54 -21.89 5.68 -27.58
N PRO A 55 -20.98 4.67 -27.64
CA PRO A 55 -21.38 3.27 -27.68
C PRO A 55 -22.25 2.86 -26.49
N ALA A 56 -23.15 1.90 -26.69
CA ALA A 56 -23.97 1.35 -25.63
C ALA A 56 -23.10 0.82 -24.47
N GLY A 57 -23.49 1.14 -23.23
CA GLY A 57 -22.75 0.74 -22.02
C GLY A 57 -21.63 1.69 -21.58
N THR A 58 -21.46 2.84 -22.24
CA THR A 58 -20.49 3.88 -21.82
C THR A 58 -21.18 5.09 -21.19
N ALA A 59 -20.60 5.64 -20.11
CA ALA A 59 -21.10 6.86 -19.50
C ALA A 59 -20.81 8.06 -20.42
N CYS A 60 -21.84 8.55 -21.09
CA CYS A 60 -21.66 9.55 -22.15
C CYS A 60 -21.55 10.99 -21.62
N ARG A 61 -22.27 11.29 -20.53
CA ARG A 61 -22.29 12.62 -19.89
C ARG A 61 -21.08 12.87 -19.00
N LEU A 62 -20.64 11.88 -18.23
CA LEU A 62 -19.51 11.98 -17.32
C LEU A 62 -18.35 11.15 -17.87
N ALA A 63 -17.28 11.83 -18.28
CA ALA A 63 -16.05 11.19 -18.72
C ALA A 63 -15.22 10.67 -17.53
N ALA A 64 -15.34 11.30 -16.36
CA ALA A 64 -14.74 10.85 -15.12
C ALA A 64 -15.57 11.29 -13.92
N SER A 65 -15.57 10.47 -12.87
CA SER A 65 -16.13 10.82 -11.56
C SER A 65 -15.41 9.96 -10.52
N ASP A 66 -14.36 10.54 -9.94
CA ASP A 66 -13.43 9.86 -9.04
C ASP A 66 -13.44 10.52 -7.65
N LEU A 67 -13.36 9.69 -6.61
CA LEU A 67 -13.10 10.11 -5.23
C LEU A 67 -11.89 9.33 -4.72
N ARG A 68 -10.88 10.02 -4.21
CA ARG A 68 -9.64 9.43 -3.70
C ARG A 68 -9.38 9.91 -2.29
N ALA A 69 -8.82 9.04 -1.47
CA ALA A 69 -8.41 9.34 -0.11
C ALA A 69 -7.04 8.71 0.15
N ARG A 70 -6.11 9.48 0.73
CA ARG A 70 -4.86 8.96 1.30
C ARG A 70 -4.88 9.13 2.80
N LEU A 71 -4.49 8.07 3.50
CA LEU A 71 -4.28 8.04 4.93
C LEU A 71 -2.83 7.69 5.22
N LYS A 72 -2.21 8.47 6.10
CA LYS A 72 -0.88 8.24 6.63
C LYS A 72 -0.97 8.14 8.16
N VAL A 73 -0.47 7.05 8.70
CA VAL A 73 -0.42 6.75 10.13
C VAL A 73 1.02 6.49 10.53
N GLU A 74 1.46 7.17 11.57
CA GLU A 74 2.80 7.00 12.14
C GLU A 74 2.69 6.96 13.65
N GLY A 75 3.56 6.16 14.27
CA GLY A 75 3.61 6.04 15.72
C GLY A 75 5.00 5.66 16.20
N SER A 76 5.43 6.22 17.32
CA SER A 76 6.69 5.84 17.98
C SER A 76 6.52 5.79 19.49
N THR A 77 7.34 4.97 20.16
CA THR A 77 7.44 4.98 21.63
C THR A 77 8.24 6.19 22.11
N ALA A 78 8.03 6.62 23.36
CA ALA A 78 8.70 7.78 23.96
C ALA A 78 10.25 7.68 23.95
N GLY A 79 10.82 6.48 23.80
CA GLY A 79 12.25 6.23 23.68
C GLY A 79 12.72 5.86 22.26
N GLY A 80 11.85 5.88 21.25
CA GLY A 80 12.19 5.57 19.86
C GLY A 80 12.59 4.12 19.57
N ALA A 81 12.60 3.24 20.57
CA ALA A 81 12.98 1.83 20.43
C ALA A 81 12.04 1.03 19.52
N ALA A 82 10.80 1.51 19.36
CA ALA A 82 9.85 0.94 18.41
C ALA A 82 9.06 2.05 17.71
N ALA A 83 8.84 1.87 16.41
CA ALA A 83 8.00 2.75 15.60
C ALA A 83 7.22 1.97 14.55
N PHE A 84 6.20 2.58 13.97
CA PHE A 84 5.52 2.06 12.79
C PHE A 84 5.14 3.18 11.85
N SER A 85 5.02 2.84 10.56
CA SER A 85 4.47 3.72 9.54
C SER A 85 3.57 2.94 8.61
N GLY A 86 2.46 3.55 8.22
CA GLY A 86 1.49 3.01 7.28
C GLY A 86 0.98 4.08 6.34
N GLN A 87 0.91 3.76 5.05
CA GLN A 87 0.34 4.61 4.01
C GLN A 87 -0.67 3.82 3.20
N PHE A 88 -1.91 4.30 3.18
CA PHE A 88 -3.05 3.64 2.57
C PHE A 88 -3.78 4.58 1.62
N ASP A 89 -4.08 4.09 0.43
CA ASP A 89 -4.88 4.79 -0.56
C ASP A 89 -6.20 4.05 -0.79
N LEU A 90 -7.28 4.82 -0.89
CA LEU A 90 -8.59 4.36 -1.31
C LEU A 90 -9.06 5.22 -2.48
N ALA A 91 -9.65 4.59 -3.49
CA ALA A 91 -10.20 5.29 -4.64
C ALA A 91 -11.53 4.65 -5.07
N ARG A 92 -12.48 5.50 -5.47
CA ARG A 92 -13.77 5.12 -6.04
C ARG A 92 -13.95 5.83 -7.36
N ASP A 93 -14.12 5.07 -8.43
CA ASP A 93 -14.55 5.55 -9.73
C ASP A 93 -16.05 5.23 -9.88
N ALA A 94 -16.88 6.27 -9.95
CA ALA A 94 -18.33 6.15 -10.08
C ALA A 94 -18.77 5.89 -11.53
N VAL A 95 -17.95 6.25 -12.53
CA VAL A 95 -18.22 5.98 -13.96
C VAL A 95 -18.03 4.50 -14.26
N LEU A 96 -16.94 3.91 -13.75
CA LEU A 96 -16.61 2.49 -13.91
C LEU A 96 -17.13 1.62 -12.75
N ALA A 97 -17.86 2.21 -11.80
CA ALA A 97 -18.38 1.55 -10.60
C ALA A 97 -17.31 0.72 -9.82
N THR A 98 -16.06 1.17 -9.82
CA THR A 98 -14.92 0.42 -9.30
C THR A 98 -14.40 1.05 -8.02
N THR A 99 -14.13 0.24 -6.99
CA THR A 99 -13.41 0.67 -5.77
C THR A 99 -12.05 -0.02 -5.72
N THR A 100 -10.99 0.73 -5.46
CA THR A 100 -9.63 0.22 -5.30
C THR A 100 -9.07 0.64 -3.94
N GLY A 101 -8.41 -0.28 -3.25
CA GLY A 101 -7.64 0.00 -2.04
C GLY A 101 -6.20 -0.50 -2.19
N LYS A 102 -5.23 0.31 -1.75
CA LYS A 102 -3.80 -0.04 -1.82
C LYS A 102 -3.12 0.35 -0.51
N ALA A 103 -2.49 -0.63 0.15
CA ALA A 103 -1.49 -0.34 1.18
C ALA A 103 -0.14 -0.12 0.48
N ARG A 104 0.29 1.13 0.38
CA ARG A 104 1.58 1.47 -0.25
C ARG A 104 2.73 1.03 0.62
N GLU A 105 2.64 1.37 1.91
CA GLU A 105 3.62 1.06 2.93
C GLU A 105 2.90 0.59 4.19
N PHE A 106 3.49 -0.39 4.86
CA PHE A 106 3.08 -0.82 6.17
C PHE A 106 4.23 -1.58 6.81
N TYR A 107 4.99 -0.91 7.68
CA TYR A 107 6.15 -1.51 8.33
C TYR A 107 6.30 -1.03 9.78
N GLY A 108 6.95 -1.87 10.58
CA GLY A 108 7.36 -1.58 11.94
C GLY A 108 8.89 -1.61 12.05
N ASP A 109 9.41 -0.75 12.92
CA ASP A 109 10.81 -0.61 13.27
C ASP A 109 11.04 -1.00 14.72
N LEU A 110 12.12 -1.74 14.94
CA LEU A 110 12.67 -2.02 16.26
C LEU A 110 14.14 -1.65 16.25
N VAL A 111 14.54 -0.76 17.15
CA VAL A 111 15.91 -0.27 17.26
C VAL A 111 16.46 -0.64 18.64
N ALA A 112 17.57 -1.36 18.64
CA ALA A 112 18.39 -1.66 19.79
C ALA A 112 19.78 -1.03 19.63
N GLU A 113 20.59 -1.00 20.70
CA GLU A 113 21.90 -0.33 20.69
C GLU A 113 22.84 -0.80 19.56
N LYS A 114 22.75 -2.07 19.16
CA LYS A 114 23.68 -2.69 18.20
C LYS A 114 23.02 -3.15 16.91
N ALA A 115 21.70 -3.10 16.83
CA ALA A 115 20.95 -3.67 15.71
C ALA A 115 19.62 -2.96 15.52
N ALA A 116 19.20 -2.85 14.26
CA ALA A 116 17.86 -2.40 13.89
C ALA A 116 17.19 -3.48 13.04
N LEU A 117 15.89 -3.65 13.24
CA LEU A 117 15.04 -4.56 12.50
C LEU A 117 13.84 -3.80 11.96
N ARG A 118 13.65 -3.83 10.65
CA ARG A 118 12.44 -3.32 9.98
C ARG A 118 11.67 -4.48 9.36
N VAL A 119 10.39 -4.61 9.67
CA VAL A 119 9.54 -5.70 9.16
C VAL A 119 8.27 -5.11 8.56
N GLY A 120 7.92 -5.57 7.36
CA GLY A 120 6.68 -5.22 6.69
C GLY A 120 6.89 -4.79 5.24
N ARG A 121 5.81 -4.27 4.63
CA ARG A 121 5.80 -3.77 3.27
C ARG A 121 6.42 -2.38 3.22
N GLN A 122 7.48 -2.25 2.43
CA GLN A 122 8.27 -1.03 2.32
C GLN A 122 8.47 -0.69 0.86
N VAL A 123 8.60 0.60 0.56
CA VAL A 123 9.11 1.06 -0.74
C VAL A 123 10.62 1.25 -0.59
N ILE A 124 11.39 0.20 -0.92
CA ILE A 124 12.85 0.24 -0.87
C ILE A 124 13.36 0.68 -2.24
N THR A 125 13.76 1.93 -2.37
CA THR A 125 14.44 2.43 -3.57
C THR A 125 15.95 2.37 -3.35
N TRP A 126 16.68 1.84 -4.33
CA TRP A 126 18.14 1.86 -4.38
C TRP A 126 18.57 2.43 -5.73
N GLY A 127 19.51 3.38 -5.74
CA GLY A 127 19.99 4.07 -6.94
C GLY A 127 19.83 5.60 -6.91
N VAL A 128 20.53 6.29 -7.80
CA VAL A 128 20.37 7.74 -8.07
C VAL A 128 19.02 7.94 -8.76
N GLY A 129 18.00 8.33 -7.99
CA GLY A 129 16.63 8.46 -8.47
C GLY A 129 16.50 9.43 -9.64
N ASP A 130 16.41 8.90 -10.86
CA ASP A 130 16.19 9.70 -12.06
C ASP A 130 14.73 9.65 -12.53
N LEU A 131 13.82 9.85 -11.57
CA LEU A 131 12.44 10.20 -11.84
C LEU A 131 12.06 11.32 -10.87
N LEU A 132 12.48 12.53 -11.23
CA LEU A 132 12.06 13.79 -10.62
C LEU A 132 10.54 13.97 -10.85
N PHE A 133 9.73 13.38 -9.99
CA PHE A 133 8.31 13.69 -9.92
C PHE A 133 8.15 14.92 -9.04
N ILE A 134 8.11 16.10 -9.67
CA ILE A 134 7.77 17.35 -9.01
C ILE A 134 6.30 17.25 -8.58
N HIS A 135 6.08 16.79 -7.34
CA HIS A 135 4.88 17.06 -6.55
C HIS A 135 3.56 16.35 -6.87
N ASP A 136 3.55 15.25 -7.63
CA ASP A 136 2.27 14.57 -7.87
C ASP A 136 1.77 13.85 -6.63
N THR A 137 0.60 14.27 -6.14
CA THR A 137 0.01 13.72 -4.93
C THR A 137 -0.44 12.26 -5.15
N PHE A 138 -0.68 11.84 -6.40
CA PHE A 138 -0.93 10.45 -6.76
C PHE A 138 -0.17 10.02 -8.03
N PRO A 139 0.21 8.73 -8.18
CA PRO A 139 0.75 8.26 -9.45
C PRO A 139 -0.27 8.49 -10.56
N LYS A 140 0.14 9.20 -11.61
CA LYS A 140 -0.65 9.33 -12.83
C LYS A 140 -0.58 8.02 -13.59
N ASP A 141 -1.73 7.63 -14.13
CA ASP A 141 -1.80 6.67 -15.20
C ASP A 141 -2.08 7.38 -16.52
N TRP A 142 -2.10 6.62 -17.61
CA TRP A 142 -2.39 7.18 -18.94
C TRP A 142 -3.80 7.79 -19.04
N ARG A 143 -4.74 7.41 -18.17
CA ARG A 143 -6.12 7.93 -18.17
C ARG A 143 -6.16 9.36 -17.65
N ALA A 144 -5.30 9.68 -16.68
CA ALA A 144 -5.18 11.03 -16.12
C ALA A 144 -4.93 12.12 -17.16
N PHE A 145 -4.20 11.81 -18.25
CA PHE A 145 -3.95 12.75 -19.35
C PHE A 145 -5.22 13.14 -20.13
N PHE A 146 -6.19 12.24 -20.23
CA PHE A 146 -7.43 12.48 -20.98
C PHE A 146 -8.56 13.01 -20.11
N THR A 147 -8.50 12.77 -18.80
CA THR A 147 -9.57 13.15 -17.85
C THR A 147 -9.26 14.42 -17.08
N GLY A 148 -8.01 14.89 -17.08
CA GLY A 148 -7.61 16.13 -16.40
C GLY A 148 -7.49 15.98 -14.88
N GLN A 149 -7.12 14.80 -14.38
CA GLN A 149 -7.02 14.53 -12.94
C GLN A 149 -6.06 15.51 -12.23
N PRO A 150 -6.41 16.05 -11.04
CA PRO A 150 -5.62 17.07 -10.32
C PRO A 150 -4.22 16.59 -9.93
N LEU A 151 -3.22 17.48 -10.04
CA LEU A 151 -1.81 17.27 -9.64
C LEU A 151 -1.67 17.23 -8.11
#